data_AF-A0A816GY89-F1
#
_entry.id   AF-A0A816GY89-F1
#
_cell.length_a   1.000
_cell.length_b   1.000
_cell.length_c   1.000
_cell.angle_alpha   90.00
_cell.angle_beta   90.00
_cell.angle_gamma   90.00
#
_symmetry.space_group_name_H-M   'P 1'
#
loop_
_entity.id
_entity.type
_entity.pdbx_description
1 polymer ?
#
loop_
_entity_poly.entity_id
_entity_poly.type
_entity_poly.pdbx_seq_one_letter_code
_entity_poly.pdbx_strand_id
1 'polypeptide(L)'
;MKIVIIGGGPCGLGAAWRAEEIRRQGNQTIDWTLVETSADAGGLARTVVDEQGFLWDMGGHVIFSHYAYFTRLLDYLLPNPADWNSKIREAWVWMRGTFIPYPLQQNLHRLPKHEIVACIDGLLENERRRSSFTKPATFADWMEQSFGRGLCDTFMRPYNFKVWAYTADKMNVEWMGERVATVNLSRIIHNVILGKDELG
;
A
#
# COMPACT_ATOMS: atom_id res chain seq x y z
N MET A 1 11.73 -3.55 35.80
CA MET A 1 12.01 -2.66 34.64
C MET A 1 10.81 -1.74 34.45
N LYS A 2 11.03 -0.42 34.41
CA LYS A 2 9.97 0.56 34.14
C LYS A 2 9.97 0.97 32.67
N ILE A 3 8.81 0.94 32.03
CA ILE A 3 8.63 1.25 30.60
C ILE A 3 7.60 2.37 30.48
N VAL A 4 7.97 3.46 29.81
CA VAL A 4 7.03 4.53 29.44
C VAL A 4 6.80 4.45 27.93
N ILE A 5 5.53 4.37 27.54
CA ILE A 5 5.08 4.30 26.15
C ILE A 5 4.38 5.62 25.84
N ILE A 6 4.85 6.33 24.82
CA ILE A 6 4.30 7.63 24.42
C ILE A 6 3.53 7.44 23.10
N GLY A 7 2.22 7.67 23.14
CA GLY A 7 1.29 7.54 22.02
C GLY A 7 0.42 6.29 22.11
N GLY A 8 -0.90 6.50 22.04
CA GLY A 8 -1.95 5.50 22.03
C GLY A 8 -2.36 5.02 20.63
N GLY A 9 -1.49 5.17 19.62
CA GLY A 9 -1.71 4.58 18.29
C GLY A 9 -1.38 3.08 18.24
N PRO A 10 -1.55 2.40 17.08
CA PRO A 10 -1.35 0.96 16.96
C PRO A 10 0.02 0.46 17.45
N CYS A 11 1.09 1.24 17.23
CA CYS A 11 2.43 0.90 17.71
C CYS A 11 2.50 0.88 19.25
N GLY A 12 2.03 1.94 19.90
CA GLY A 12 2.05 2.06 21.36
C GLY A 12 1.11 1.07 22.04
N LEU A 13 -0.09 0.87 21.49
CA LEU A 13 -1.02 -0.16 21.96
C LEU A 13 -0.43 -1.57 21.82
N GLY A 14 0.25 -1.87 20.70
CA GLY A 14 0.95 -3.14 20.52
C GLY A 14 2.06 -3.35 21.54
N ALA A 15 2.86 -2.32 21.82
CA ALA A 15 3.90 -2.37 22.86
C ALA A 15 3.31 -2.59 24.25
N ALA A 16 2.24 -1.86 24.60
CA ALA A 16 1.54 -2.00 25.88
C ALA A 16 0.91 -3.38 26.03
N TRP A 17 0.25 -3.88 24.98
CA TRP A 17 -0.31 -5.23 24.94
C TRP A 17 0.76 -6.29 25.19
N ARG A 18 1.91 -6.19 24.50
CA ARG A 18 3.00 -7.14 24.68
C ARG A 18 3.63 -7.07 26.07
N ALA A 19 3.80 -5.87 26.63
CA ALA A 19 4.29 -5.69 27.99
C ALA A 19 3.34 -6.34 29.01
N GLU A 20 2.02 -6.15 28.82
CA GLU A 20 0.99 -6.76 29.66
C GLU A 20 0.96 -8.28 29.54
N GLU A 21 1.10 -8.84 28.34
CA GLU A 21 1.23 -10.29 28.15
C GLU A 21 2.40 -10.88 28.95
N ILE A 22 3.58 -10.27 28.85
CA ILE A 22 4.78 -10.76 29.55
C ILE A 22 4.61 -10.64 31.07
N ARG A 23 3.97 -9.55 31.53
CA ARG A 23 3.64 -9.35 32.95
C ARG A 23 2.71 -10.45 33.46
N ARG A 24 1.67 -10.79 32.70
CA ARG A 24 0.71 -11.87 33.04
C ARG A 24 1.34 -13.27 32.99
N GLN A 25 2.37 -13.47 32.18
CA GLN A 25 3.13 -14.72 32.08
C GLN A 25 4.12 -14.94 33.25
N GLY A 26 4.10 -14.08 34.27
CA GLY A 26 4.86 -14.28 35.52
C GLY A 26 6.04 -13.33 35.70
N ASN A 27 6.36 -12.47 34.72
CA ASN A 27 7.38 -11.45 34.91
C ASN A 27 6.78 -10.16 35.49
N GLN A 28 6.46 -10.21 36.78
CA GLN A 28 5.87 -9.09 37.53
C GLN A 28 6.81 -7.88 37.68
N THR A 29 8.08 -8.00 37.26
CA THR A 29 9.03 -6.88 37.33
C THR A 29 8.80 -5.84 36.23
N ILE A 30 8.01 -6.15 35.19
CA ILE A 30 7.62 -5.20 34.17
C ILE A 30 6.51 -4.30 34.73
N ASP A 31 6.85 -3.02 34.89
CA ASP A 31 5.96 -1.93 35.25
C ASP A 31 5.89 -1.00 34.04
N TRP A 32 4.69 -0.79 33.49
CA TRP A 32 4.53 -0.01 32.26
C TRP A 32 3.43 1.03 32.40
N THR A 33 3.59 2.15 31.70
CA THR A 33 2.56 3.20 31.59
C THR A 33 2.53 3.69 30.16
N LEU A 34 1.32 3.85 29.61
CA LEU A 34 1.08 4.48 28.32
C LEU A 34 0.49 5.87 28.55
N VAL A 35 1.01 6.86 27.83
CA VAL A 35 0.48 8.22 27.81
C VAL A 35 0.07 8.60 26.39
N GLU A 36 -1.13 9.16 26.23
CA GLU A 36 -1.68 9.67 24.98
C GLU A 36 -2.20 11.08 25.24
N THR A 37 -1.97 12.00 24.30
CA THR A 37 -2.42 13.39 24.45
C THR A 37 -3.88 13.59 24.03
N SER A 38 -4.37 12.73 23.14
CA SER A 38 -5.75 12.71 22.65
C SER A 38 -6.69 12.12 23.69
N ALA A 39 -7.97 12.47 23.62
CA ALA A 39 -8.99 11.87 24.48
C ALA A 39 -9.16 10.37 24.23
N ASP A 40 -9.00 9.94 22.97
CA ASP A 40 -9.19 8.57 22.52
C ASP A 40 -7.88 7.97 21.97
N ALA A 41 -7.70 6.67 22.22
CA ALA A 41 -6.64 5.88 21.60
C ALA A 41 -6.96 5.55 20.13
N GLY A 42 -5.93 5.23 19.34
CA GLY A 42 -6.06 4.83 17.94
C GLY A 42 -5.17 5.64 17.00
N GLY A 43 -4.79 6.86 17.36
CA GLY A 43 -3.93 7.71 16.53
C GLY A 43 -4.51 7.91 15.12
N LEU A 44 -3.73 7.61 14.07
CA LEU A 44 -4.21 7.67 12.68
C LEU A 44 -5.19 6.55 12.30
N ALA A 45 -5.32 5.50 13.12
CA ALA A 45 -6.25 4.39 12.89
C ALA A 45 -7.61 4.61 13.58
N ARG A 46 -7.94 5.86 13.93
CA ARG A 46 -9.21 6.23 14.56
C ARG A 46 -10.28 6.56 13.53
N THR A 47 -11.53 6.43 13.99
CA THR A 47 -12.72 6.88 13.28
C THR A 47 -13.32 8.07 14.02
N VAL A 48 -13.81 9.07 13.28
CA VAL A 48 -14.59 10.20 13.82
C VAL A 48 -16.01 10.17 13.26
N VAL A 49 -16.96 10.72 13.99
CA VAL A 49 -18.36 10.83 13.55
C VAL A 49 -18.66 12.31 13.28
N ASP A 50 -19.21 12.61 12.11
CA ASP A 50 -19.64 13.98 11.81
C ASP A 50 -21.02 14.31 12.40
N GLU A 51 -21.44 15.57 12.29
CA GLU A 51 -22.71 16.06 12.81
C GLU A 51 -23.94 15.39 12.15
N GLN A 52 -23.77 14.75 10.99
CA GLN A 52 -24.81 14.03 10.26
C GLN A 52 -24.81 12.52 10.56
N GLY A 53 -23.88 12.05 11.39
CA GLY A 53 -23.77 10.66 11.80
C GLY A 53 -22.95 9.79 10.84
N PHE A 54 -22.21 10.35 9.88
CA PHE A 54 -21.29 9.58 9.04
C PHE A 54 -19.98 9.33 9.77
N LEU A 55 -19.43 8.13 9.55
CA LEU A 55 -18.16 7.68 10.11
C LEU A 55 -17.03 7.94 9.11
N TRP A 56 -15.95 8.55 9.58
CA TRP A 56 -14.78 8.91 8.79
C TRP A 56 -13.50 8.41 9.46
N ASP A 57 -12.75 7.59 8.74
CA ASP A 57 -11.38 7.26 9.12
C ASP A 57 -10.40 8.33 8.63
N MET A 58 -9.24 8.42 9.28
CA MET A 58 -8.14 9.30 8.84
C MET A 58 -7.36 8.72 7.65
N GLY A 59 -8.08 8.43 6.55
CA GLY A 59 -7.60 7.72 5.38
C GLY A 59 -8.34 6.41 5.14
N GLY A 60 -8.11 5.76 3.98
CA GLY A 60 -8.71 4.46 3.68
C GLY A 60 -7.99 3.33 4.39
N HIS A 61 -8.56 2.83 5.48
CA HIS A 61 -8.01 1.69 6.22
C HIS A 61 -8.66 0.37 5.79
N VAL A 62 -7.84 -0.60 5.44
CA VAL A 62 -8.24 -2.00 5.19
C VAL A 62 -7.23 -2.91 5.89
N ILE A 63 -7.73 -3.93 6.58
CA ILE A 63 -6.87 -4.84 7.34
C ILE A 63 -6.52 -6.05 6.48
N PHE A 64 -5.22 -6.23 6.25
CA PHE A 64 -4.62 -7.45 5.73
C PHE A 64 -3.32 -7.68 6.51
N SER A 65 -3.13 -8.87 7.07
CA SER A 65 -2.06 -9.14 8.03
C SER A 65 -1.03 -10.10 7.46
N HIS A 66 0.25 -9.81 7.71
CA HIS A 66 1.38 -10.72 7.48
C HIS A 66 1.80 -11.45 8.76
N TYR A 67 1.14 -11.18 9.90
CA TYR A 67 1.56 -11.63 11.22
C TYR A 67 0.42 -12.33 11.94
N ALA A 68 0.57 -13.64 12.18
CA ALA A 68 -0.42 -14.42 12.93
C ALA A 68 -0.65 -13.87 14.35
N TYR A 69 0.37 -13.23 14.96
CA TYR A 69 0.23 -12.57 16.25
C TYR A 69 -0.79 -11.43 16.21
N PHE A 70 -0.72 -10.57 15.19
CA PHE A 70 -1.66 -9.46 15.01
C PHE A 70 -3.06 -9.97 14.70
N THR A 71 -3.20 -10.97 13.82
CA THR A 71 -4.51 -11.57 13.51
C THR A 71 -5.17 -12.15 14.75
N ARG A 72 -4.44 -12.95 15.55
CA ARG A 72 -4.98 -13.51 16.80
C ARG A 72 -5.38 -12.44 17.82
N LEU A 73 -4.65 -11.32 17.86
CA LEU A 73 -5.01 -10.21 18.73
C LEU A 73 -6.34 -9.58 18.30
N LEU A 74 -6.53 -9.35 17.00
CA LEU A 74 -7.80 -8.84 16.48
C LEU A 74 -8.95 -9.82 16.77
N ASP A 75 -8.75 -11.12 16.55
CA ASP A 75 -9.74 -12.16 16.88
C ASP A 75 -10.03 -12.21 18.38
N TYR A 76 -9.06 -11.93 19.24
CA TYR A 76 -9.27 -11.86 20.68
C TYR A 76 -10.09 -10.62 21.09
N LEU A 77 -9.82 -9.47 20.47
CA LEU A 77 -10.48 -8.20 20.79
C LEU A 77 -11.90 -8.10 20.22
N LEU A 78 -12.12 -8.66 19.02
CA LEU A 78 -13.39 -8.70 18.31
C LEU A 78 -13.70 -10.15 17.92
N PRO A 79 -14.11 -11.00 18.88
CA PRO A 79 -14.23 -12.45 18.69
C PRO A 79 -15.45 -12.85 17.87
N ASN A 80 -16.43 -11.96 17.71
CA ASN A 80 -17.62 -12.25 16.92
C ASN A 80 -17.32 -12.03 15.43
N PRO A 81 -17.42 -13.06 14.58
CA PRO A 81 -17.18 -12.92 13.14
C PRO A 81 -18.13 -11.90 12.47
N ALA A 82 -19.30 -11.65 13.06
CA ALA A 82 -20.26 -10.66 12.53
C ALA A 82 -19.79 -9.21 12.71
N ASP A 83 -18.78 -8.95 13.55
CA ASP A 83 -18.18 -7.61 13.70
C ASP A 83 -17.22 -7.29 12.53
N TRP A 84 -16.92 -8.28 11.69
CA TRP A 84 -15.99 -8.17 10.57
C TRP A 84 -16.69 -8.26 9.21
N ASN A 85 -16.23 -7.43 8.27
CA ASN A 85 -16.67 -7.46 6.88
C ASN A 85 -15.52 -7.87 5.96
N SER A 86 -15.54 -9.10 5.48
CA SER A 86 -14.59 -9.59 4.47
C SER A 86 -15.00 -9.15 3.07
N LYS A 87 -14.07 -8.55 2.33
CA LYS A 87 -14.29 -8.06 0.96
C LYS A 87 -13.18 -8.54 0.02
N ILE A 88 -13.55 -8.85 -1.21
CA ILE A 88 -12.58 -9.00 -2.30
C ILE A 88 -12.19 -7.59 -2.74
N ARG A 89 -10.89 -7.31 -2.85
CA ARG A 89 -10.40 -5.99 -3.25
C ARG A 89 -10.84 -5.68 -4.67
N GLU A 90 -11.50 -4.54 -4.83
CA GLU A 90 -11.83 -3.98 -6.14
C GLU A 90 -11.32 -2.54 -6.19
N ALA A 91 -10.33 -2.28 -7.05
CA ALA A 91 -9.65 -1.00 -7.14
C ALA A 91 -9.51 -0.55 -8.60
N TRP A 92 -9.72 0.74 -8.83
CA TRP A 92 -9.77 1.33 -10.16
C TRP A 92 -8.97 2.63 -10.22
N VAL A 93 -8.36 2.90 -11.37
CA VAL A 93 -7.75 4.18 -11.74
C VAL A 93 -8.71 4.91 -12.66
N TRP A 94 -9.16 6.10 -12.26
CA TRP A 94 -9.90 6.99 -13.16
C TRP A 94 -8.94 7.81 -14.01
N MET A 95 -8.90 7.55 -15.32
CA MET A 95 -8.03 8.25 -16.26
C MET A 95 -8.61 8.22 -17.67
N ARG A 96 -8.40 9.31 -18.43
CA ARG A 96 -8.90 9.46 -19.82
C ARG A 96 -10.42 9.23 -19.95
N GLY A 97 -11.19 9.63 -18.92
CA GLY A 97 -12.64 9.51 -18.94
C GLY A 97 -13.17 8.09 -18.76
N THR A 98 -12.35 7.15 -18.29
CA THR A 98 -12.75 5.76 -18.04
C THR A 98 -12.15 5.20 -16.75
N PHE A 99 -12.77 4.16 -16.21
CA PHE A 99 -12.22 3.35 -15.12
C PHE A 99 -11.31 2.26 -15.69
N ILE A 100 -10.07 2.23 -15.21
CA ILE A 100 -9.06 1.22 -15.57
C ILE A 100 -8.80 0.36 -14.33
N PRO A 101 -8.96 -0.97 -14.39
CA PRO A 101 -8.70 -1.81 -13.23
C PRO A 101 -7.26 -1.69 -12.73
N TYR A 102 -7.08 -1.75 -11.42
CA TYR A 102 -5.77 -1.91 -10.81
C TYR A 102 -5.31 -3.38 -10.94
N PRO A 103 -4.04 -3.65 -11.29
CA PRO A 103 -2.99 -2.68 -11.59
C PRO A 103 -3.02 -2.18 -13.04
N LEU A 104 -2.81 -0.88 -13.24
CA LEU A 104 -2.96 -0.23 -14.55
C LEU A 104 -2.07 -0.85 -15.64
N GLN A 105 -0.84 -1.25 -15.29
CA GLN A 105 0.10 -1.82 -16.25
C GLN A 105 -0.38 -3.13 -16.89
N GLN A 106 -1.32 -3.84 -16.27
CA GLN A 106 -1.92 -5.07 -16.83
C GLN A 106 -3.20 -4.79 -17.66
N ASN A 107 -3.67 -3.55 -17.67
CA ASN A 107 -4.96 -3.13 -18.23
C ASN A 107 -4.82 -2.00 -19.27
N LEU A 108 -3.70 -2.00 -20.01
CA LEU A 108 -3.39 -0.93 -20.97
C LEU A 108 -4.36 -0.87 -22.14
N HIS A 109 -5.09 -1.94 -22.48
CA HIS A 109 -6.12 -1.94 -23.53
C HIS A 109 -7.17 -0.85 -23.37
N ARG A 110 -7.36 -0.33 -22.16
CA ARG A 110 -8.31 0.75 -21.86
C ARG A 110 -7.77 2.15 -22.13
N LEU A 111 -6.49 2.30 -22.50
CA LEU A 111 -5.86 3.58 -22.82
C LEU A 111 -6.00 3.95 -24.31
N PRO A 112 -5.79 5.23 -24.67
CA PRO A 112 -5.62 5.63 -26.06
C PRO A 112 -4.49 4.86 -26.75
N LYS A 113 -4.70 4.44 -28.01
CA LYS A 113 -3.76 3.58 -28.75
C LYS A 113 -2.31 4.11 -28.76
N HIS A 114 -2.11 5.42 -28.87
CA HIS A 114 -0.76 6.01 -28.87
C HIS A 114 -0.05 5.87 -27.51
N GLU A 115 -0.78 5.94 -26.40
CA GLU A 115 -0.23 5.70 -25.06
C GLU A 115 0.06 4.21 -24.85
N ILE A 116 -0.79 3.32 -25.38
CA ILE A 116 -0.52 1.87 -25.36
C ILE A 116 0.82 1.57 -26.06
N VAL A 117 1.01 2.10 -27.26
CA VAL A 117 2.25 1.93 -28.03
C VAL A 117 3.45 2.46 -27.24
N ALA A 118 3.37 3.68 -26.72
CA ALA A 118 4.45 4.27 -25.92
C ALA A 118 4.78 3.44 -24.66
N CYS A 119 3.77 2.89 -23.98
CA CYS A 119 3.96 2.01 -22.84
C CYS A 119 4.68 0.70 -23.23
N ILE A 120 4.22 0.05 -24.31
CA ILE A 120 4.81 -1.20 -24.80
C ILE A 120 6.25 -0.98 -25.29
N ASP A 121 6.50 0.10 -26.02
CA ASP A 121 7.85 0.44 -26.52
C ASP A 121 8.82 0.68 -25.36
N GLY A 122 8.40 1.41 -24.32
CA GLY A 122 9.22 1.61 -23.12
C GLY A 122 9.53 0.31 -22.37
N LEU A 123 8.59 -0.64 -22.34
CA LEU A 123 8.82 -1.96 -21.76
C LEU A 123 9.77 -2.82 -22.61
N LEU A 124 9.62 -2.79 -23.93
CA LEU A 124 10.51 -3.48 -24.86
C LEU A 124 11.93 -2.93 -24.81
N GLU A 125 12.07 -1.61 -24.72
CA GLU A 125 13.36 -0.95 -24.52
C GLU A 125 14.02 -1.43 -23.23
N ASN A 126 13.27 -1.49 -22.12
CA ASN A 126 13.75 -2.03 -20.85
C ASN A 126 14.22 -3.47 -20.97
N GLU A 127 13.48 -4.34 -21.66
CA GLU A 127 13.88 -5.74 -21.84
C GLU A 127 15.17 -5.84 -22.66
N ARG A 128 15.34 -5.01 -23.70
CA ARG A 128 16.57 -4.96 -24.52
C ARG A 128 17.79 -4.49 -23.75
N ARG A 129 17.62 -3.52 -22.84
CA ARG A 129 18.72 -2.92 -22.06
C ARG A 129 18.88 -3.52 -20.66
N ARG A 130 18.13 -4.59 -20.34
CA ARG A 130 18.06 -5.18 -19.00
C ARG A 130 19.41 -5.58 -18.43
N SER A 131 20.30 -6.10 -19.27
CA SER A 131 21.67 -6.47 -18.89
C SER A 131 22.55 -5.28 -18.52
N SER A 132 22.17 -4.06 -18.93
CA SER A 132 22.86 -2.81 -18.62
C SER A 132 22.32 -2.11 -17.37
N PHE A 133 21.28 -2.65 -16.73
CA PHE A 133 20.72 -2.05 -15.52
C PHE A 133 21.66 -2.18 -14.34
N THR A 134 21.83 -1.06 -13.64
CA THR A 134 22.51 -0.98 -12.35
C THR A 134 21.45 -0.79 -11.25
N LYS A 135 21.85 -1.02 -9.99
CA LYS A 135 20.97 -0.81 -8.85
C LYS A 135 20.41 0.62 -8.88
N PRO A 136 19.08 0.82 -8.91
CA PRO A 136 18.49 2.16 -8.92
C PRO A 136 18.90 2.93 -7.66
N ALA A 137 19.21 4.22 -7.82
CA ALA A 137 19.57 5.09 -6.69
C ALA A 137 18.32 5.75 -6.08
N THR A 138 17.34 6.04 -6.92
CA THR A 138 16.12 6.76 -6.54
C THR A 138 14.86 5.96 -6.89
N PHE A 139 13.73 6.37 -6.32
CA PHE A 139 12.43 5.81 -6.70
C PHE A 139 12.09 6.08 -8.17
N ALA A 140 12.50 7.23 -8.72
CA ALA A 140 12.36 7.53 -10.14
C ALA A 140 13.12 6.53 -11.03
N ASP A 141 14.37 6.21 -10.70
CA ASP A 141 15.18 5.24 -11.44
C ASP A 141 14.54 3.86 -11.41
N TRP A 142 14.05 3.46 -10.23
CA TRP A 142 13.38 2.19 -10.06
C TRP A 142 12.09 2.10 -10.89
N MET A 143 11.28 3.16 -10.92
CA MET A 143 10.07 3.21 -11.76
C MET A 143 10.44 3.09 -13.24
N GLU A 144 11.45 3.82 -13.70
CA GLU A 144 11.89 3.74 -15.10
C GLU A 144 12.40 2.36 -15.47
N GLN A 145 13.24 1.73 -14.64
CA GLN A 145 13.77 0.38 -14.90
C GLN A 145 12.67 -0.69 -14.80
N SER A 146 11.64 -0.48 -13.99
CA SER A 146 10.55 -1.45 -13.78
C SER A 146 9.44 -1.35 -14.84
N PHE A 147 9.04 -0.13 -15.22
CA PHE A 147 7.85 0.13 -16.04
C PHE A 147 8.17 0.75 -17.40
N GLY A 148 9.39 1.23 -17.61
CA GLY A 148 9.76 1.94 -18.82
C GLY A 148 9.15 3.34 -18.87
N ARG A 149 9.64 4.16 -19.79
CA ARG A 149 9.31 5.58 -19.86
C ARG A 149 7.82 5.84 -20.11
N GLY A 150 7.19 5.10 -21.03
CA GLY A 150 5.79 5.30 -21.39
C GLY A 150 4.82 5.15 -20.21
N LEU A 151 4.96 4.08 -19.40
CA LEU A 151 4.15 3.89 -18.19
C LEU A 151 4.47 4.92 -17.11
N CYS A 152 5.74 5.30 -16.99
CA CYS A 152 6.17 6.31 -16.03
C CYS A 152 5.52 7.66 -16.30
N ASP A 153 5.55 8.10 -17.55
CA ASP A 153 5.00 9.39 -17.97
C ASP A 153 3.46 9.36 -17.97
N THR A 154 2.86 8.22 -18.32
CA THR A 154 1.39 8.05 -18.36
C THR A 154 0.76 8.02 -16.96
N PHE A 155 1.37 7.29 -16.01
CA PHE A 155 0.73 7.01 -14.73
C PHE A 155 1.69 7.12 -13.54
N MET A 156 2.84 6.44 -13.54
CA MET A 156 3.58 6.23 -12.30
C MET A 156 4.11 7.53 -11.69
N ARG A 157 4.70 8.43 -12.48
CA ARG A 157 5.20 9.73 -11.99
C ARG A 157 4.08 10.66 -11.51
N PRO A 158 3.05 10.98 -12.31
CA PRO A 158 2.00 11.89 -11.85
C PRO A 158 1.21 11.33 -10.66
N TYR A 159 0.95 10.02 -10.64
CA TYR A 159 0.27 9.38 -9.50
C TYR A 159 1.10 9.48 -8.22
N ASN A 160 2.39 9.11 -8.28
CA ASN A 160 3.24 9.14 -7.09
C ASN A 160 3.50 10.56 -6.60
N PHE A 161 3.63 11.56 -7.49
CA PHE A 161 3.72 12.95 -7.04
C PHE A 161 2.45 13.39 -6.32
N LYS A 162 1.27 12.99 -6.80
CA LYS A 162 -0.01 13.29 -6.11
C LYS A 162 -0.13 12.61 -4.75
N VAL A 163 0.35 11.39 -4.60
CA VAL A 163 0.29 10.64 -3.33
C VAL A 163 1.31 11.17 -2.32
N TRP A 164 2.55 11.38 -2.76
CA TRP A 164 3.65 11.70 -1.86
C TRP A 164 3.87 13.21 -1.67
N ALA A 165 3.25 14.05 -2.51
CA ALA A 165 3.52 15.48 -2.59
C ALA A 165 5.01 15.82 -2.69
N TYR A 166 5.81 14.90 -3.27
CA TYR A 166 7.26 14.96 -3.33
C TYR A 166 7.78 14.27 -4.59
N THR A 167 8.93 14.72 -5.11
CA THR A 167 9.44 14.23 -6.39
C THR A 167 10.21 12.92 -6.22
N ALA A 168 9.94 11.95 -7.10
CA ALA A 168 10.48 10.59 -6.96
C ALA A 168 12.00 10.48 -7.16
N ASP A 169 12.63 11.44 -7.82
CA ASP A 169 14.09 11.56 -7.94
C ASP A 169 14.78 11.89 -6.61
N LYS A 170 14.01 12.36 -5.61
CA LYS A 170 14.51 12.67 -4.27
C LYS A 170 14.11 11.63 -3.22
N MET A 171 13.42 10.57 -3.63
CA MET A 171 13.00 9.48 -2.74
C MET A 171 13.97 8.30 -2.88
N ASN A 172 14.34 7.68 -1.76
CA ASN A 172 15.12 6.45 -1.79
C ASN A 172 14.30 5.27 -2.33
N VAL A 173 14.96 4.17 -2.67
CA VAL A 173 14.37 2.98 -3.32
C VAL A 173 14.18 1.78 -2.38
N GLU A 174 14.69 1.84 -1.14
CA GLU A 174 14.83 0.64 -0.28
C GLU A 174 13.49 0.01 0.12
N TRP A 175 12.43 0.82 0.15
CA TRP A 175 11.06 0.40 0.51
C TRP A 175 10.31 -0.32 -0.62
N MET A 176 10.90 -0.44 -1.82
CA MET A 176 10.25 -1.04 -2.98
C MET A 176 10.20 -2.57 -2.97
N GLY A 177 10.93 -3.24 -2.06
CA GLY A 177 11.24 -4.67 -2.09
C GLY A 177 10.05 -5.65 -2.14
N GLU A 178 8.82 -5.23 -1.85
CA GLU A 178 7.63 -6.11 -1.86
C GLU A 178 6.34 -5.45 -2.39
N ARG A 179 6.35 -4.15 -2.70
CA ARG A 179 5.10 -3.35 -2.77
C ARG A 179 4.50 -3.14 -4.15
N VAL A 180 5.15 -3.56 -5.23
CA VAL A 180 4.65 -3.26 -6.58
C VAL A 180 4.55 -4.49 -7.46
N ALA A 181 3.38 -4.64 -8.07
CA ALA A 181 3.09 -5.72 -9.00
C ALA A 181 4.11 -5.74 -10.15
N THR A 182 4.76 -6.88 -10.33
CA THR A 182 5.75 -7.11 -11.37
C THR A 182 5.13 -6.97 -12.76
N VAL A 183 5.91 -6.44 -13.69
CA VAL A 183 5.54 -6.34 -15.10
C VAL A 183 5.75 -7.71 -15.75
N ASN A 184 4.73 -8.21 -16.44
CA ASN A 184 4.84 -9.37 -17.32
C ASN A 184 4.48 -8.93 -18.73
N LEU A 185 5.49 -8.63 -19.55
CA LEU A 185 5.29 -8.04 -20.88
C LEU A 185 4.44 -8.93 -21.79
N SER A 186 4.64 -10.26 -21.77
CA SER A 186 3.84 -11.20 -22.57
C SER A 186 2.36 -11.13 -22.19
N ARG A 187 2.06 -11.15 -20.88
CA ARG A 187 0.68 -11.02 -20.38
C ARG A 187 0.07 -9.67 -20.75
N ILE A 188 0.83 -8.58 -20.64
CA ILE A 188 0.37 -7.24 -21.01
C ILE A 188 0.00 -7.19 -22.50
N ILE A 189 0.86 -7.72 -23.38
CA ILE A 189 0.59 -7.78 -24.82
C ILE A 189 -0.67 -8.60 -25.10
N HIS A 190 -0.83 -9.76 -24.45
CA HIS A 190 -2.03 -10.58 -24.61
C HIS A 190 -3.30 -9.84 -24.16
N ASN A 191 -3.27 -9.17 -23.01
CA ASN A 191 -4.41 -8.39 -22.51
C ASN A 191 -4.74 -7.23 -23.45
N VAL A 192 -3.73 -6.56 -24.00
CA VAL A 192 -3.90 -5.51 -25.01
C VAL A 192 -4.59 -6.03 -26.26
N ILE A 193 -4.13 -7.16 -26.81
CA ILE A 193 -4.68 -7.75 -28.03
C ILE A 193 -6.10 -8.27 -27.80
N LEU A 194 -6.35 -8.92 -26.67
CA LEU A 194 -7.63 -9.56 -26.36
C LEU A 194 -8.65 -8.60 -25.73
N GLY A 195 -8.24 -7.39 -25.33
CA GLY A 195 -9.09 -6.45 -24.60
C GLY A 195 -9.55 -6.98 -23.24
N LYS A 196 -8.71 -7.78 -22.57
CA LYS A 196 -9.07 -8.50 -21.35
C LYS A 196 -8.63 -7.74 -20.11
N ASP A 197 -9.55 -7.55 -19.16
CA ASP A 197 -9.22 -7.01 -17.84
C ASP A 197 -8.49 -8.04 -16.97
N GLU A 198 -7.51 -7.54 -16.22
CA GLU A 198 -6.82 -8.26 -15.16
C GLU A 198 -7.09 -7.53 -13.84
N LEU A 199 -7.88 -8.17 -12.96
CA LEU A 199 -8.13 -7.68 -11.61
C LEU A 199 -7.01 -8.18 -10.68
N GLY A 200 -6.39 -7.27 -9.94
CA GLY A 200 -5.28 -7.57 -9.04
C GLY A 200 -5.65 -7.83 -7.59
#